data_AF-D7CAL6-F1
#
_entry.id   AF-D7CAL6-F1
#
_cell.length_a   1.000
_cell.length_b   1.000
_cell.length_c   1.000
_cell.angle_alpha   90.00
_cell.angle_beta   90.00
_cell.angle_gamma   90.00
#
_symmetry.space_group_name_H-M   'P 1'
#
loop_
_entity.id
_entity.type
_entity.pdbx_description
1 polymer ?
#
loop_
_entity_poly.entity_id
_entity_poly.type
_entity_poly.pdbx_seq_one_letter_code
_entity_poly.pdbx_strand_id
1 'polypeptide(L)'
;MSITAFTARRARTLRLAAVGLTAVAALTLTACNSNEGTGTESEGKPDSSTSAPADQASGSNGSGGSDATGGASDGKKGGGTEQAGSSKDGAKDGAKGSGGSGGSDNSEQEIGPCDINKLTIGVKSVQRPVNYMVLEVNNHAGVDCNMPGYPILKFGEDAQAATPVYEDSKPQAVVTLAPGETAYAGIRTSSADGSGQNGYKATSLEVFLQGSDDSKSVELPGGSVYIDDTAQVTYWQSDLANALD
;
A
#
# COMPACT_ATOMS: atom_id res chain seq x y z
N MET A 1 47.80 12.79 -17.75
CA MET A 1 47.27 14.18 -17.71
C MET A 1 46.77 14.53 -19.10
N SER A 2 45.47 14.40 -19.34
CA SER A 2 44.83 14.90 -20.56
C SER A 2 43.49 15.48 -20.14
N ILE A 3 43.38 16.80 -20.27
CA ILE A 3 42.23 17.63 -19.92
C ILE A 3 41.38 17.71 -21.17
N THR A 4 40.13 17.23 -21.11
CA THR A 4 39.16 17.44 -22.19
C THR A 4 38.14 18.48 -21.73
N ALA A 5 38.17 19.63 -22.42
CA ALA A 5 37.43 20.82 -22.09
C ALA A 5 35.92 20.69 -22.38
N PHE A 6 35.12 21.28 -21.49
CA PHE A 6 33.68 21.46 -21.60
C PHE A 6 33.38 22.65 -22.51
N THR A 7 32.58 22.45 -23.56
CA THR A 7 32.06 23.57 -24.38
C THR A 7 30.54 23.64 -24.24
N ALA A 8 30.08 24.57 -23.41
CA ALA A 8 28.69 24.89 -23.18
C ALA A 8 28.02 25.43 -24.44
N ARG A 9 26.88 24.84 -24.84
CA ARG A 9 25.97 25.42 -25.85
C ARG A 9 24.79 26.06 -25.13
N ARG A 10 24.94 27.35 -24.80
CA ARG A 10 23.85 28.18 -24.28
C ARG A 10 23.20 28.90 -25.45
N ALA A 11 22.06 28.40 -25.91
CA ALA A 11 21.25 29.08 -26.92
C ALA A 11 19.78 28.97 -26.54
N ARG A 12 19.16 30.12 -26.23
CA ARG A 12 17.84 30.54 -26.70
C ARG A 12 17.50 31.89 -26.08
N THR A 13 17.78 32.93 -26.87
CA THR A 13 17.10 34.21 -26.84
C THR A 13 15.68 34.02 -27.38
N LEU A 14 14.68 34.54 -26.68
CA LEU A 14 13.85 35.66 -27.14
C LEU A 14 12.71 35.92 -26.14
N ARG A 15 12.60 37.18 -25.73
CA ARG A 15 11.49 37.74 -24.96
C ARG A 15 10.28 37.91 -25.86
N LEU A 16 9.10 37.57 -25.35
CA LEU A 16 7.84 38.19 -25.74
C LEU A 16 7.05 38.49 -24.46
N ALA A 17 6.83 39.78 -24.23
CA ALA A 17 5.89 40.27 -23.24
C ALA A 17 4.48 40.21 -23.83
N ALA A 18 3.50 39.77 -23.03
CA ALA A 18 2.09 39.99 -23.31
C ALA A 18 1.38 40.39 -22.01
N VAL A 19 0.87 41.61 -22.04
CA VAL A 19 -0.04 42.23 -21.08
C VAL A 19 -1.41 41.55 -21.19
N GLY A 20 -2.03 41.20 -20.06
CA GLY A 20 -3.37 40.61 -20.03
C GLY A 20 -4.14 41.03 -18.78
N LEU A 21 -5.30 41.62 -19.00
CA LEU A 21 -6.14 42.38 -18.07
C LEU A 21 -6.70 41.59 -16.88
N THR A 22 -6.89 42.32 -15.79
CA THR A 22 -7.68 42.01 -14.60
C THR A 22 -9.14 41.69 -14.91
N ALA A 23 -9.65 40.59 -14.34
CA ALA A 23 -11.05 40.42 -14.01
C ALA A 23 -11.13 39.79 -12.61
N VAL A 24 -11.28 40.63 -11.58
CA VAL A 24 -11.67 40.18 -10.24
C VAL A 24 -13.19 40.09 -10.25
N ALA A 25 -13.71 38.86 -10.35
CA ALA A 25 -15.11 38.61 -10.08
C ALA A 25 -15.33 38.68 -8.56
N ALA A 26 -16.13 39.65 -8.12
CA ALA A 26 -16.65 39.69 -6.77
C ALA A 26 -17.61 38.50 -6.58
N LEU A 27 -17.24 37.52 -5.75
CA LEU A 27 -18.21 36.56 -5.21
C LEU A 27 -19.04 37.30 -4.16
N THR A 28 -20.30 37.58 -4.51
CA THR A 28 -21.34 37.92 -3.56
C THR A 28 -21.53 36.76 -2.59
N LEU A 29 -21.12 36.93 -1.33
CA LEU A 29 -21.52 36.06 -0.23
C LEU A 29 -23.03 36.21 -0.02
N THR A 30 -23.82 35.23 -0.46
CA THR A 30 -25.18 35.05 0.06
C THR A 30 -25.04 34.42 1.43
N ALA A 31 -24.98 35.27 2.45
CA ALA A 31 -25.23 34.87 3.82
C ALA A 31 -26.68 34.39 3.93
N CYS A 32 -26.90 33.07 3.91
CA CYS A 32 -28.02 32.48 4.64
C CYS A 32 -27.63 32.44 6.12
N ASN A 33 -27.66 33.62 6.76
CA ASN A 33 -27.79 33.70 8.21
C ASN A 33 -29.27 33.92 8.51
N SER A 34 -29.96 32.84 8.81
CA SER A 34 -31.33 32.86 9.32
C SER A 34 -31.36 32.00 10.56
N ASN A 35 -31.04 32.60 11.71
CA ASN A 35 -31.77 32.35 12.95
C ASN A 35 -31.45 33.46 13.98
N GLU A 36 -32.15 34.60 13.88
CA GLU A 36 -32.34 35.48 15.03
C GLU A 36 -33.42 34.84 15.93
N GLY A 37 -32.96 34.13 16.94
CA GLY A 37 -33.76 33.70 18.09
C GLY A 37 -33.36 34.55 19.29
N THR A 38 -34.28 35.40 19.72
CA THR A 38 -34.19 36.26 20.90
C THR A 38 -34.13 35.44 22.19
N GLY A 39 -33.32 35.87 23.17
CA GLY A 39 -33.69 35.73 24.57
C GLY A 39 -32.68 35.10 25.53
N THR A 40 -32.17 35.97 26.41
CA THR A 40 -31.77 35.77 27.81
C THR A 40 -30.48 35.02 28.13
N GLU A 41 -29.52 35.82 28.63
CA GLU A 41 -28.45 35.43 29.54
C GLU A 41 -28.97 34.61 30.73
N SER A 42 -28.22 33.57 31.07
CA SER A 42 -28.17 33.06 32.44
C SER A 42 -26.76 32.58 32.73
N GLU A 43 -26.04 33.35 33.54
CA GLU A 43 -24.80 32.93 34.16
C GLU A 43 -25.10 31.81 35.17
N GLY A 44 -24.38 30.69 35.04
CA GLY A 44 -24.55 29.52 35.89
C GLY A 44 -23.29 28.66 35.94
N LYS A 45 -22.37 29.04 36.84
CA LYS A 45 -21.38 28.25 37.60
C LYS A 45 -21.32 26.73 37.30
N PRO A 46 -20.14 26.13 37.05
CA PRO A 46 -19.95 24.72 37.31
C PRO A 46 -19.43 24.52 38.73
N ASP A 47 -20.30 24.06 39.64
CA ASP A 47 -19.87 23.41 40.87
C ASP A 47 -19.42 21.98 40.55
N SER A 48 -18.33 21.59 41.19
CA SER A 48 -17.75 20.26 41.14
C SER A 48 -18.63 19.25 41.88
N SER A 49 -18.80 18.05 41.33
CA SER A 49 -19.22 16.90 42.11
C SER A 49 -18.55 15.62 41.62
N THR A 50 -17.53 15.22 42.37
CA THR A 50 -17.10 13.83 42.53
C THR A 50 -18.25 12.99 43.11
N SER A 51 -18.42 11.75 42.65
CA SER A 51 -18.93 10.61 43.42
C SER A 51 -18.81 9.32 42.59
N ALA A 52 -17.92 8.43 43.02
CA ALA A 52 -18.15 6.98 42.96
C ALA A 52 -19.09 6.60 44.13
N PRO A 53 -19.79 5.45 44.08
CA PRO A 53 -19.22 4.24 44.71
C PRO A 53 -19.56 2.90 44.01
N ALA A 54 -18.95 1.84 44.58
CA ALA A 54 -18.96 0.40 44.32
C ALA A 54 -20.38 -0.25 44.23
N ASP A 55 -20.60 -1.51 43.84
CA ASP A 55 -19.97 -2.76 44.33
C ASP A 55 -20.57 -4.03 43.66
N GLN A 56 -19.94 -5.20 43.90
CA GLN A 56 -20.36 -6.61 43.68
C GLN A 56 -20.33 -7.17 42.23
N ALA A 57 -19.46 -8.11 41.82
CA ALA A 57 -19.10 -9.45 42.31
C ALA A 57 -20.15 -10.55 42.10
N SER A 58 -19.81 -11.55 41.28
CA SER A 58 -19.75 -13.00 41.60
C SER A 58 -19.96 -13.87 40.34
N GLY A 59 -19.21 -14.97 40.22
CA GLY A 59 -19.49 -16.00 39.21
C GLY A 59 -18.29 -16.79 38.65
N SER A 60 -17.46 -17.36 39.54
CA SER A 60 -16.93 -18.74 39.47
C SER A 60 -17.00 -19.51 38.13
N ASN A 61 -15.84 -20.00 37.66
CA ASN A 61 -15.76 -21.33 37.04
C ASN A 61 -14.39 -21.97 37.32
N GLY A 62 -14.38 -22.93 38.24
CA GLY A 62 -13.32 -23.89 38.41
C GLY A 62 -13.83 -25.27 38.00
N SER A 63 -13.00 -26.02 37.27
CA SER A 63 -13.03 -27.48 37.29
C SER A 63 -11.63 -27.99 37.01
N GLY A 64 -11.12 -28.81 37.91
CA GLY A 64 -9.87 -29.57 37.75
C GLY A 64 -10.15 -31.07 37.62
N GLY A 65 -9.09 -31.79 37.22
CA GLY A 65 -8.88 -33.24 37.39
C GLY A 65 -9.57 -34.15 36.37
N SER A 66 -9.02 -35.27 35.89
CA SER A 66 -7.75 -35.96 36.18
C SER A 66 -7.53 -37.05 35.10
N ASP A 67 -6.26 -37.40 34.86
CA ASP A 67 -5.65 -38.72 34.60
C ASP A 67 -6.36 -39.80 33.74
N ALA A 68 -5.63 -40.33 32.75
CA ALA A 68 -5.20 -41.75 32.73
C ALA A 68 -4.43 -42.15 31.45
N THR A 69 -3.14 -42.46 31.63
CA THR A 69 -2.37 -43.64 31.12
C THR A 69 -2.53 -44.17 29.69
N GLY A 70 -1.37 -44.30 29.02
CA GLY A 70 -0.83 -45.62 28.66
C GLY A 70 -0.63 -45.94 27.17
N GLY A 71 0.58 -46.41 26.81
CA GLY A 71 0.76 -47.27 25.64
C GLY A 71 1.96 -46.93 24.75
N ALA A 72 3.10 -47.59 25.01
CA ALA A 72 4.30 -47.57 24.20
C ALA A 72 4.25 -48.57 23.03
N SER A 73 5.25 -48.43 22.14
CA SER A 73 5.99 -49.48 21.41
C SER A 73 5.77 -49.67 19.90
N ASP A 74 6.82 -49.26 19.18
CA ASP A 74 7.72 -50.07 18.34
C ASP A 74 7.23 -50.84 17.10
N GLY A 75 8.00 -50.69 16.02
CA GLY A 75 8.07 -51.60 14.86
C GLY A 75 8.47 -50.89 13.55
N LYS A 76 9.73 -50.46 13.33
CA LYS A 76 10.93 -51.21 12.88
C LYS A 76 11.07 -51.41 11.35
N LYS A 77 12.12 -50.77 10.81
CA LYS A 77 13.05 -51.06 9.69
C LYS A 77 12.57 -51.61 8.32
N GLY A 78 13.16 -50.97 7.30
CA GLY A 78 13.91 -51.57 6.19
C GLY A 78 13.93 -50.58 5.00
N GLY A 79 15.02 -50.17 4.37
CA GLY A 79 16.42 -50.58 4.34
C GLY A 79 16.90 -50.65 2.87
N GLY A 80 17.79 -49.73 2.44
CA GLY A 80 18.62 -49.78 1.22
C GLY A 80 17.88 -49.67 -0.13
N THR A 81 18.44 -49.19 -1.24
CA THR A 81 19.83 -48.81 -1.58
C THR A 81 19.80 -48.02 -2.90
N GLU A 82 20.87 -47.27 -3.12
CA GLU A 82 21.31 -46.50 -4.30
C GLU A 82 21.14 -47.19 -5.66
N GLN A 83 20.97 -46.42 -6.75
CA GLN A 83 21.84 -46.52 -7.92
C GLN A 83 21.69 -45.30 -8.85
N ALA A 84 22.84 -44.70 -9.17
CA ALA A 84 23.04 -43.75 -10.25
C ALA A 84 22.94 -44.41 -11.64
N GLY A 85 22.62 -43.62 -12.66
CA GLY A 85 22.69 -44.04 -14.06
C GLY A 85 22.53 -42.85 -15.01
N SER A 86 23.64 -42.24 -15.39
CA SER A 86 23.75 -41.23 -16.44
C SER A 86 23.38 -41.80 -17.81
N SER A 87 22.80 -40.98 -18.70
CA SER A 87 23.21 -40.89 -20.11
C SER A 87 22.58 -39.70 -20.82
N LYS A 88 23.33 -39.20 -21.79
CA LYS A 88 23.28 -37.91 -22.47
C LYS A 88 22.79 -38.11 -23.91
N ASP A 89 22.28 -37.01 -24.46
CA ASP A 89 22.30 -36.59 -25.88
C ASP A 89 21.42 -37.30 -26.94
N GLY A 90 20.63 -36.48 -27.65
CA GLY A 90 20.60 -36.56 -29.12
C GLY A 90 19.27 -36.32 -29.85
N ALA A 91 19.22 -35.19 -30.59
CA ALA A 91 18.45 -34.89 -31.83
C ALA A 91 16.93 -34.62 -31.72
N LYS A 92 16.46 -33.38 -31.98
CA LYS A 92 16.19 -32.72 -33.28
C LYS A 92 15.11 -33.43 -34.13
N ASP A 93 13.92 -32.84 -34.24
CA ASP A 93 13.51 -32.02 -35.39
C ASP A 93 12.04 -31.59 -35.27
N GLY A 94 11.73 -30.44 -35.85
CA GLY A 94 10.53 -29.66 -35.56
C GLY A 94 9.25 -30.09 -36.28
N ALA A 95 8.14 -29.55 -35.78
CA ALA A 95 6.92 -29.38 -36.57
C ALA A 95 6.27 -28.03 -36.26
N LYS A 96 6.17 -27.25 -37.33
CA LYS A 96 5.40 -26.03 -37.50
C LYS A 96 3.91 -26.30 -37.24
N GLY A 97 3.29 -25.51 -36.36
CA GLY A 97 1.85 -25.45 -36.17
C GLY A 97 1.40 -24.01 -35.94
N SER A 98 1.01 -23.34 -37.03
CA SER A 98 0.22 -22.11 -36.99
C SER A 98 -1.25 -22.49 -36.81
N GLY A 99 -2.01 -21.69 -36.07
CA GLY A 99 -3.47 -21.73 -36.12
C GLY A 99 -4.10 -21.53 -34.76
N GLY A 100 -4.57 -20.30 -34.51
CA GLY A 100 -5.53 -20.05 -33.44
C GLY A 100 -6.83 -20.80 -33.69
N SER A 101 -7.50 -21.16 -32.61
CA SER A 101 -8.95 -21.34 -32.59
C SER A 101 -9.44 -21.14 -31.17
N GLY A 102 -10.50 -20.35 -31.04
CA GLY A 102 -11.21 -20.19 -29.78
C GLY A 102 -11.75 -21.55 -29.33
N GLY A 103 -11.29 -21.97 -28.17
CA GLY A 103 -11.97 -22.95 -27.34
C GLY A 103 -12.51 -22.20 -26.13
N SER A 104 -13.83 -22.07 -26.03
CA SER A 104 -14.48 -21.82 -24.75
C SER A 104 -14.40 -23.11 -23.94
N ASP A 105 -13.20 -23.43 -23.47
CA ASP A 105 -13.00 -24.42 -22.43
C ASP A 105 -13.15 -23.71 -21.10
N ASN A 106 -14.22 -24.04 -20.38
CA ASN A 106 -14.50 -23.55 -19.04
C ASN A 106 -13.57 -24.26 -18.03
N SER A 107 -12.26 -24.22 -18.30
CA SER A 107 -11.21 -24.36 -17.32
C SER A 107 -11.13 -23.02 -16.61
N GLU A 108 -11.43 -23.00 -15.32
CA GLU A 108 -11.21 -21.84 -14.45
C GLU A 108 -9.79 -21.33 -14.69
N GLN A 109 -9.67 -20.23 -15.43
CA GLN A 109 -8.38 -19.69 -15.80
C GLN A 109 -7.72 -19.21 -14.52
N GLU A 110 -6.57 -19.78 -14.18
CA GLU A 110 -5.84 -19.41 -12.96
C GLU A 110 -5.56 -17.89 -12.99
N ILE A 111 -6.03 -17.19 -11.94
CA ILE A 111 -5.85 -15.74 -11.81
C ILE A 111 -4.39 -15.48 -11.44
N GLY A 112 -3.62 -14.96 -12.39
CA GLY A 112 -2.22 -14.59 -12.19
C GLY A 112 -2.03 -13.28 -11.40
N PRO A 113 -0.79 -12.93 -11.03
CA PRO A 113 -0.48 -11.65 -10.41
C PRO A 113 -0.73 -10.48 -11.38
N CYS A 114 -1.07 -9.31 -10.85
CA CYS A 114 -1.21 -8.10 -11.65
C CYS A 114 0.13 -7.65 -12.26
N ASP A 115 0.09 -7.23 -13.53
CA ASP A 115 1.21 -6.59 -14.22
C ASP A 115 1.19 -5.09 -13.93
N ILE A 116 2.25 -4.57 -13.31
CA ILE A 116 2.38 -3.15 -12.94
C ILE A 116 2.18 -2.21 -14.14
N ASN A 117 2.54 -2.65 -15.35
CA ASN A 117 2.40 -1.87 -16.58
C ASN A 117 0.93 -1.71 -17.00
N LYS A 118 0.05 -2.60 -16.56
CA LYS A 118 -1.40 -2.58 -16.79
C LYS A 118 -2.19 -1.90 -15.66
N LEU A 119 -1.50 -1.33 -14.67
CA LEU A 119 -2.12 -0.63 -13.56
C LEU A 119 -1.98 0.89 -13.71
N THR A 120 -2.99 1.63 -13.28
CA THR A 120 -2.84 3.06 -12.94
C THR A 120 -2.52 3.15 -11.47
N ILE A 121 -1.45 3.85 -11.12
CA ILE A 121 -0.97 3.98 -9.74
C ILE A 121 -0.94 5.46 -9.37
N GLY A 122 -1.51 5.81 -8.22
CA GLY A 122 -1.49 7.17 -7.69
C GLY A 122 -1.35 7.19 -6.18
N VAL A 123 -0.87 8.32 -5.65
CA VAL A 123 -0.81 8.56 -4.20
C VAL A 123 -1.67 9.76 -3.86
N LYS A 124 -2.41 9.68 -2.75
CA LYS A 124 -3.20 10.78 -2.21
C LYS A 124 -2.85 11.02 -0.75
N SER A 125 -2.84 12.29 -0.35
CA SER A 125 -2.78 12.65 1.07
C SER A 125 -4.14 12.39 1.72
N VAL A 126 -4.11 11.94 2.98
CA VAL A 126 -5.31 11.79 3.80
C VAL A 126 -5.20 12.68 5.04
N GLN A 127 -6.35 13.15 5.54
CA GLN A 127 -6.37 14.10 6.65
C GLN A 127 -6.31 13.39 8.02
N ARG A 128 -6.84 12.18 8.10
CA ARG A 128 -6.79 11.29 9.27
C ARG A 128 -6.58 9.85 8.79
N PRO A 129 -5.65 9.09 9.39
CA PRO A 129 -4.69 9.49 10.44
C PRO A 129 -3.70 10.59 9.99
N VAL A 130 -3.01 11.22 10.95
CA VAL A 130 -1.96 12.22 10.65
C VAL A 130 -0.70 11.51 10.15
N ASN A 131 0.07 12.16 9.27
CA ASN A 131 1.28 11.59 8.66
C ASN A 131 1.01 10.32 7.82
N TYR A 132 -0.18 10.24 7.20
CA TYR A 132 -0.55 9.14 6.31
C TYR A 132 -0.80 9.64 4.88
N MET A 133 -0.50 8.77 3.93
CA MET A 133 -0.95 8.83 2.55
C MET A 133 -1.57 7.48 2.18
N VAL A 134 -2.31 7.45 1.07
CA VAL A 134 -2.78 6.20 0.48
C VAL A 134 -2.23 6.05 -0.93
N LEU A 135 -1.71 4.86 -1.21
CA LEU A 135 -1.43 4.39 -2.56
C LEU A 135 -2.69 3.72 -3.11
N GLU A 136 -3.11 4.12 -4.31
CA GLU A 136 -4.23 3.55 -5.03
C GLU A 136 -3.74 2.91 -6.32
N VAL A 137 -4.20 1.69 -6.59
CA VAL A 137 -3.84 0.93 -7.79
C VAL A 137 -5.09 0.40 -8.47
N ASN A 138 -5.34 0.84 -9.71
CA ASN A 138 -6.51 0.44 -10.50
C ASN A 138 -6.13 -0.53 -11.63
N ASN A 139 -6.91 -1.61 -11.79
CA ASN A 139 -6.66 -2.63 -12.80
C ASN A 139 -7.20 -2.23 -14.19
N HIS A 140 -6.31 -2.07 -15.18
CA HIS A 140 -6.66 -1.83 -16.59
C HIS A 140 -6.26 -2.98 -17.54
N ALA A 141 -5.97 -4.18 -17.02
CA ALA A 141 -5.59 -5.34 -17.83
C ALA A 141 -6.77 -5.92 -18.64
N GLY A 142 -8.02 -5.63 -18.24
CA GLY A 142 -9.22 -6.21 -18.86
C GLY A 142 -9.53 -7.64 -18.44
N VAL A 143 -8.74 -8.19 -17.51
CA VAL A 143 -8.95 -9.48 -16.83
C VAL A 143 -8.68 -9.33 -15.33
N ASP A 144 -9.20 -10.25 -14.53
CA ASP A 144 -8.92 -10.31 -13.09
C ASP A 144 -7.43 -10.57 -12.85
N CYS A 145 -6.87 -9.99 -11.79
CA CYS A 145 -5.50 -10.24 -11.38
C CYS A 145 -5.32 -10.14 -9.86
N ASN A 146 -4.30 -10.82 -9.33
CA ASN A 146 -4.00 -10.87 -7.91
C ASN A 146 -2.91 -9.87 -7.50
N MET A 147 -3.09 -9.24 -6.34
CA MET A 147 -2.16 -8.31 -5.70
C MET A 147 -1.58 -8.96 -4.43
N PRO A 148 -0.60 -9.86 -4.55
CA PRO A 148 -0.02 -10.54 -3.39
C PRO A 148 0.80 -9.58 -2.51
N GLY A 149 0.70 -9.77 -1.20
CA GLY A 149 1.55 -9.10 -0.22
C GLY A 149 1.29 -7.60 -0.10
N TYR A 150 2.34 -6.81 -0.26
CA TYR A 150 2.37 -5.36 -0.07
C TYR A 150 3.22 -4.71 -1.18
N PRO A 151 2.99 -3.43 -1.51
CA PRO A 151 3.86 -2.69 -2.43
C PRO A 151 5.24 -2.50 -1.82
N ILE A 152 6.28 -2.65 -2.63
CA ILE A 152 7.64 -2.27 -2.24
C ILE A 152 7.82 -0.82 -2.65
N LEU A 153 8.07 0.04 -1.66
CA LEU A 153 8.16 1.49 -1.84
C LEU A 153 9.58 1.99 -1.61
N LYS A 154 10.05 2.87 -2.50
CA LYS A 154 11.32 3.58 -2.35
C LYS A 154 11.10 5.08 -2.49
N PHE A 155 11.38 5.82 -1.42
CA PHE A 155 11.15 7.27 -1.34
C PHE A 155 12.41 8.06 -1.67
N GLY A 156 12.43 8.71 -2.82
CA GLY A 156 13.57 9.45 -3.36
C GLY A 156 14.42 8.63 -4.33
N GLU A 157 15.09 9.31 -5.26
CA GLU A 157 15.92 8.68 -6.30
C GLU A 157 17.11 7.90 -5.71
N ASP A 158 17.66 8.37 -4.59
CA ASP A 158 18.81 7.78 -3.90
C ASP A 158 18.42 6.84 -2.75
N ALA A 159 17.15 6.42 -2.67
CA ALA A 159 16.67 5.53 -1.61
C ALA A 159 17.44 4.20 -1.59
N GLN A 160 18.15 3.95 -0.48
CA GLN A 160 18.98 2.75 -0.32
C GLN A 160 18.20 1.52 0.17
N ALA A 161 17.05 1.73 0.81
CA ALA A 161 16.21 0.68 1.37
C ALA A 161 14.74 0.90 1.00
N ALA A 162 13.98 -0.19 0.97
CA ALA A 162 12.54 -0.13 0.85
C ALA A 162 11.89 0.26 2.18
N THR A 163 10.71 0.88 2.11
CA THR A 163 9.88 1.15 3.29
C THR A 163 9.46 -0.17 3.96
N PRO A 164 9.65 -0.32 5.29
CA PRO A 164 9.20 -1.48 6.02
C PRO A 164 7.69 -1.70 5.92
N VAL A 165 7.25 -2.96 5.93
CA VAL A 165 5.83 -3.31 6.00
C VAL A 165 5.31 -3.26 7.44
N TYR A 166 4.05 -2.85 7.61
CA TYR A 166 3.30 -3.03 8.84
C TYR A 166 2.65 -4.41 8.85
N GLU A 167 3.30 -5.37 9.51
CA GLU A 167 2.95 -6.80 9.43
C GLU A 167 1.53 -7.12 9.91
N ASP A 168 1.02 -6.37 10.89
CA ASP A 168 -0.31 -6.60 11.47
C ASP A 168 -1.45 -6.25 10.50
N SER A 169 -1.17 -5.55 9.39
CA SER A 169 -2.15 -5.23 8.36
C SER A 169 -2.43 -6.37 7.36
N LYS A 170 -1.82 -7.55 7.54
CA LYS A 170 -1.95 -8.64 6.57
C LYS A 170 -3.41 -9.11 6.42
N PRO A 171 -3.98 -9.08 5.21
CA PRO A 171 -5.35 -9.53 5.00
C PRO A 171 -5.48 -11.05 5.11
N GLN A 172 -6.70 -11.51 5.39
CA GLN A 172 -7.01 -12.95 5.47
C GLN A 172 -6.85 -13.68 4.12
N ALA A 173 -7.00 -12.96 3.01
CA ALA A 173 -6.86 -13.47 1.66
C ALA A 173 -6.09 -12.46 0.79
N VAL A 174 -5.51 -12.96 -0.30
CA VAL A 174 -4.89 -12.12 -1.33
C VAL A 174 -5.98 -11.23 -1.95
N VAL A 175 -5.64 -9.97 -2.21
CA VAL A 175 -6.53 -9.05 -2.91
C VAL A 175 -6.57 -9.42 -4.39
N THR A 176 -7.76 -9.71 -4.91
CA THR A 176 -8.01 -9.90 -6.35
C THR A 176 -8.72 -8.67 -6.88
N LEU A 177 -8.26 -8.14 -8.01
CA LEU A 177 -8.85 -6.99 -8.68
C LEU A 177 -9.49 -7.42 -10.01
N ALA A 178 -10.80 -7.27 -10.11
CA ALA A 178 -11.49 -7.32 -11.39
C ALA A 178 -11.12 -6.09 -12.26
N PRO A 179 -11.42 -6.09 -13.57
CA PRO A 179 -11.18 -4.94 -14.43
C PRO A 179 -11.87 -3.67 -13.90
N GLY A 180 -11.08 -2.63 -13.67
CA GLY A 180 -11.55 -1.35 -13.14
C GLY A 180 -11.66 -1.28 -11.62
N GLU A 181 -11.39 -2.36 -10.88
CA GLU A 181 -11.31 -2.31 -9.41
C GLU A 181 -10.00 -1.71 -8.92
N THR A 182 -10.03 -1.23 -7.67
CA THR A 182 -8.91 -0.54 -7.03
C THR A 182 -8.48 -1.26 -5.76
N ALA A 183 -7.18 -1.48 -5.60
CA ALA A 183 -6.56 -1.84 -4.33
C ALA A 183 -5.92 -0.62 -3.66
N TYR A 184 -5.80 -0.69 -2.34
CA TYR A 184 -5.27 0.36 -1.50
C TYR A 184 -4.09 -0.16 -0.66
N ALA A 185 -3.10 0.69 -0.42
CA ALA A 185 -2.12 0.48 0.65
C ALA A 185 -1.90 1.79 1.41
N GLY A 186 -1.97 1.72 2.73
CA GLY A 186 -1.64 2.84 3.60
C GLY A 186 -0.15 3.03 3.66
N ILE A 187 0.27 4.30 3.71
CA ILE A 187 1.65 4.70 3.88
C ILE A 187 1.69 5.63 5.08
N ARG A 188 2.19 5.15 6.21
CA ARG A 188 2.61 6.03 7.31
C ARG A 188 3.98 6.59 6.96
N THR A 189 4.10 7.91 6.95
CA THR A 189 5.36 8.58 6.58
C THR A 189 6.22 8.87 7.81
N SER A 190 5.60 9.06 8.97
CA SER A 190 6.26 9.28 10.25
C SER A 190 5.32 8.99 11.42
N SER A 191 5.88 8.71 12.60
CA SER A 191 5.10 8.49 13.82
C SER A 191 4.47 9.79 14.31
N ALA A 192 3.24 9.70 14.82
CA ALA A 192 2.48 10.87 15.26
C ALA A 192 2.98 11.48 16.58
N ASP A 193 3.71 10.70 17.38
CA ASP A 193 4.30 11.11 18.66
C ASP A 193 5.67 11.80 18.48
N GLY A 194 6.19 11.87 17.26
CA GLY A 194 7.48 12.48 16.95
C GLY A 194 8.69 11.66 17.39
N SER A 195 8.54 10.35 17.65
CA SER A 195 9.65 9.48 18.05
C SER A 195 10.62 9.14 16.91
N GLY A 196 10.25 9.46 15.66
CA GLY A 196 11.03 9.09 14.48
C GLY A 196 12.26 9.95 14.29
N GLN A 197 13.31 9.32 13.76
CA GLN A 197 14.62 9.91 13.55
C GLN A 197 15.02 9.80 12.07
N ASN A 198 16.16 10.41 11.72
CA ASN A 198 16.73 10.34 10.37
C ASN A 198 15.79 10.83 9.25
N GLY A 199 14.85 11.71 9.59
CA GLY A 199 13.83 12.16 8.65
C GLY A 199 14.38 13.07 7.56
N TYR A 200 13.80 12.95 6.37
CA TYR A 200 14.17 13.70 5.18
C TYR A 200 12.95 14.00 4.32
N LYS A 201 13.12 14.87 3.31
CA LYS A 201 12.08 15.14 2.31
C LYS A 201 12.36 14.33 1.05
N ALA A 202 11.42 13.45 0.69
CA ALA A 202 11.43 12.74 -0.59
C ALA A 202 10.61 13.53 -1.62
N THR A 203 11.10 13.60 -2.86
CA THR A 203 10.42 14.29 -3.98
C THR A 203 9.89 13.33 -5.04
N SER A 204 10.16 12.04 -4.89
CA SER A 204 9.70 10.98 -5.78
C SER A 204 9.37 9.72 -4.97
N LEU A 205 8.50 8.88 -5.53
CA LEU A 205 8.19 7.54 -5.03
C LEU A 205 8.32 6.54 -6.18
N GLU A 206 9.12 5.52 -5.98
CA GLU A 206 9.16 4.35 -6.87
C GLU A 206 8.39 3.20 -6.23
N VAL A 207 7.51 2.59 -7.01
CA VAL A 207 6.60 1.52 -6.60
C VAL A 207 6.92 0.25 -7.37
N PHE A 208 7.07 -0.86 -6.67
CA PHE A 208 7.20 -2.21 -7.24
C PHE A 208 6.11 -3.13 -6.68
N LEU A 209 5.75 -4.14 -7.47
CA LEU A 209 4.92 -5.25 -7.02
C LEU A 209 5.81 -6.42 -6.60
N GLN A 210 5.37 -7.21 -5.64
CA GLN A 210 6.13 -8.39 -5.23
C GLN A 210 6.25 -9.39 -6.38
N GLY A 211 7.45 -9.94 -6.56
CA GLY A 211 7.73 -10.89 -7.65
C GLY A 211 7.86 -10.25 -9.02
N SER A 212 7.87 -8.91 -9.12
CA SER A 212 8.11 -8.15 -10.34
C SER A 212 9.40 -7.35 -10.22
N ASP A 213 10.21 -7.36 -11.27
CA ASP A 213 11.38 -6.47 -11.40
C ASP A 213 11.00 -5.10 -12.01
N ASP A 214 9.82 -5.01 -12.61
CA ASP A 214 9.30 -3.75 -13.15
C ASP A 214 8.81 -2.81 -12.04
N SER A 215 9.02 -1.51 -12.26
CA SER A 215 8.64 -0.44 -11.33
C SER A 215 7.89 0.69 -12.03
N LYS A 216 7.18 1.51 -11.24
CA LYS A 216 6.61 2.78 -11.68
C LYS A 216 7.00 3.91 -10.73
N SER A 217 7.46 5.01 -11.32
CA SER A 217 7.60 6.27 -10.59
C SER A 217 6.24 6.95 -10.47
N VAL A 218 5.91 7.41 -9.27
CA VAL A 218 4.64 8.04 -8.91
C VAL A 218 4.91 9.39 -8.30
N GLU A 219 4.15 10.39 -8.73
CA GLU A 219 4.23 11.74 -8.17
C GLU A 219 3.70 11.78 -6.74
N LEU A 220 4.43 12.47 -5.87
CA LEU A 220 4.00 12.68 -4.49
C LEU A 220 3.02 13.88 -4.42
N PRO A 221 1.94 13.78 -3.62
CA PRO A 221 1.07 14.91 -3.34
C PRO A 221 1.86 16.12 -2.84
N GLY A 222 1.65 17.29 -3.45
CA GLY A 222 2.37 18.51 -3.10
C GLY A 222 3.86 18.52 -3.54
N GLY A 223 4.30 17.54 -4.33
CA GLY A 223 5.65 17.46 -4.90
C GLY A 223 6.74 16.96 -3.95
N SER A 224 6.46 16.85 -2.66
CA SER A 224 7.38 16.23 -1.69
C SER A 224 6.64 15.77 -0.44
N VAL A 225 7.19 14.77 0.25
CA VAL A 225 6.69 14.29 1.53
C VAL A 225 7.83 14.17 2.53
N TYR A 226 7.56 14.45 3.80
CA TYR A 226 8.50 14.15 4.89
C TYR A 226 8.34 12.69 5.30
N ILE A 227 9.45 11.97 5.38
CA ILE A 227 9.52 10.57 5.80
C ILE A 227 10.63 10.44 6.85
N ASP A 228 10.42 9.61 7.87
CA ASP A 228 11.43 9.21 8.85
C ASP A 228 11.59 7.69 8.97
N ASP A 229 12.46 7.24 9.87
CA ASP A 229 12.74 5.81 10.07
C ASP A 229 11.59 4.98 10.67
N THR A 230 10.47 5.61 11.02
CA THR A 230 9.25 4.95 11.46
C THR A 230 8.21 4.80 10.36
N ALA A 231 8.55 5.21 9.13
CA ALA A 231 7.71 5.02 7.96
C ALA A 231 7.36 3.54 7.75
N GLN A 232 6.11 3.27 7.43
CA GLN A 232 5.59 1.92 7.20
C GLN A 232 4.57 1.91 6.07
N VAL A 233 4.46 0.76 5.40
CA VAL A 233 3.44 0.50 4.38
C VAL A 233 2.59 -0.70 4.75
N THR A 234 1.29 -0.66 4.50
CA THR A 234 0.40 -1.81 4.77
C THR A 234 0.49 -2.87 3.67
N TYR A 235 -0.05 -4.05 3.94
CA TYR A 235 -0.48 -4.98 2.89
C TYR A 235 -1.55 -4.35 2.00
N TRP A 236 -1.68 -4.89 0.78
CA TRP A 236 -2.78 -4.51 -0.11
C TRP A 236 -4.13 -4.80 0.56
N GLN A 237 -5.05 -3.86 0.42
CA GLN A 237 -6.42 -3.95 0.91
C GLN A 237 -7.40 -3.71 -0.22
N SER A 238 -8.54 -4.38 -0.18
CA SER A 238 -9.71 -4.07 -1.03
C SER A 238 -10.39 -2.76 -0.65
N ASP A 239 -10.25 -2.37 0.62
CA ASP A 239 -10.99 -1.26 1.21
C ASP A 239 -10.03 -0.18 1.73
N LEU A 240 -10.33 1.07 1.40
CA LEU A 240 -9.56 2.23 1.85
C LEU A 240 -9.48 2.33 3.38
N ALA A 241 -10.57 1.98 4.08
CA ALA A 241 -10.60 2.06 5.54
C ALA A 241 -9.59 1.11 6.18
N ASN A 242 -9.52 -0.15 5.71
CA ASN A 242 -8.57 -1.14 6.21
C ASN A 242 -7.11 -0.76 5.89
N ALA A 243 -6.89 -0.01 4.81
CA ALA A 243 -5.56 0.50 4.48
C ALA A 243 -5.09 1.61 5.42
N LEU A 244 -6.01 2.28 6.12
CA LEU A 244 -5.71 3.42 6.99
C LEU A 244 -5.94 3.15 8.49
N ASP A 245 -6.25 1.90 8.84
CA ASP A 245 -6.38 1.42 10.22
C ASP A 245 -4.99 1.12 10.80
#